data_AF-A0A838SCG3-F1
#
_entry.id   AF-A0A838SCG3-F1
#
_cell.length_a   1.000
_cell.length_b   1.000
_cell.length_c   1.000
_cell.angle_alpha   90.00
_cell.angle_beta   90.00
_cell.angle_gamma   90.00
#
_symmetry.space_group_name_H-M   'P 1'
#
loop_
_entity.id
_entity.type
_entity.pdbx_description
1 polymer ?
#
loop_
_entity_poly.entity_id
_entity_poly.type
_entity_poly.pdbx_seq_one_letter_code
_entity_poly.pdbx_strand_id
1 'polypeptide(L)'
;MMTQQSASSVNTSLSVLVDDSAQNGKLLHSLSNKLLPIVVFSELALRRCDDDQLKRQLEKIHGAAEQARDILVEIRSLHAARNS
;
A
#
# COMPACT_ATOMS: atom_id res chain seq x y z
N MET A 1 37.95 -16.38 10.03
CA MET A 1 37.21 -15.49 9.13
C MET A 1 35.74 -15.83 9.21
N MET A 2 34.93 -15.00 9.87
CA MET A 2 33.47 -15.12 9.89
C MET A 2 32.90 -13.70 9.80
N THR A 3 32.18 -13.45 8.71
CA THR A 3 31.55 -12.20 8.32
C THR A 3 30.36 -11.88 9.21
N GLN A 4 30.42 -10.77 9.94
CA GLN A 4 29.24 -10.21 10.60
C GLN A 4 28.40 -9.47 9.56
N GLN A 5 27.14 -9.88 9.40
CA GLN A 5 26.16 -9.25 8.54
C GLN A 5 25.66 -7.95 9.16
N SER A 6 25.72 -6.88 8.36
CA SER A 6 25.22 -5.55 8.68
C SER A 6 23.70 -5.57 8.89
N ALA A 7 23.25 -5.17 10.07
CA ALA A 7 21.86 -4.79 10.29
C ALA A 7 21.59 -3.45 9.57
N SER A 8 20.77 -3.50 8.52
CA SER A 8 20.28 -2.31 7.83
C SER A 8 19.20 -1.65 8.69
N SER A 9 19.56 -0.60 9.41
CA SER A 9 18.60 0.30 10.07
C SER A 9 17.87 1.12 9.00
N VAL A 10 16.63 0.72 8.68
CA VAL A 10 15.72 1.52 7.86
C VAL A 10 15.20 2.67 8.72
N ASN A 11 15.96 3.76 8.76
CA ASN A 11 15.48 5.04 9.28
C ASN A 11 14.60 5.69 8.21
N THR A 12 13.29 5.43 8.23
CA THR A 12 12.33 6.25 7.48
C THR A 12 12.15 7.56 8.22
N SER A 13 13.02 8.52 7.93
CA SER A 13 12.85 9.92 8.32
C SER A 13 11.60 10.46 7.64
N LEU A 14 10.52 10.57 8.41
CA LEU A 14 9.29 11.25 8.03
C LEU A 14 9.58 12.77 7.98
N SER A 15 10.14 13.23 6.87
CA SER A 15 10.52 14.63 6.68
C SER A 15 9.31 15.46 6.26
N VAL A 16 8.78 16.18 7.25
CA VAL A 16 8.39 17.60 7.24
C VAL A 16 7.59 18.11 6.03
N LEU A 17 6.34 18.45 6.35
CA LEU A 17 5.35 19.23 5.61
C LEU A 17 5.97 20.47 4.93
N VAL A 18 6.16 20.44 3.62
CA VAL A 18 6.48 21.63 2.81
C VAL A 18 5.70 21.55 1.50
N ASP A 19 4.78 22.49 1.34
CA ASP A 19 3.98 22.82 0.15
C ASP A 19 3.42 21.61 -0.64
N ASP A 20 2.42 21.04 0.02
CA ASP A 20 2.08 19.61 0.03
C ASP A 20 1.34 19.09 -1.22
N SER A 21 0.70 19.94 -2.02
CA SER A 21 -0.32 19.48 -2.99
C SER A 21 0.26 18.61 -4.12
N ALA A 22 1.36 19.06 -4.75
CA ALA A 22 2.00 18.34 -5.85
C ALA A 22 2.77 17.09 -5.35
N GLN A 23 3.37 17.17 -4.15
CA GLN A 23 4.06 16.05 -3.53
C GLN A 23 3.07 14.97 -3.05
N ASN A 24 1.94 15.38 -2.46
CA ASN A 24 0.86 14.49 -2.07
C ASN A 24 0.21 13.82 -3.29
N GLY A 25 0.01 14.54 -4.39
CA GLY A 25 -0.46 13.95 -5.64
C GLY A 25 0.46 12.82 -6.14
N LYS A 26 1.78 13.05 -6.16
CA LYS A 26 2.78 12.04 -6.53
C LYS A 26 2.80 10.86 -5.55
N LEU A 27 2.70 11.13 -4.25
CA LEU A 27 2.65 10.09 -3.21
C LEU A 27 1.40 9.21 -3.36
N LEU A 28 0.22 9.80 -3.51
CA LEU A 28 -1.05 9.09 -3.71
C LEU A 28 -1.03 8.25 -4.99
N HIS A 29 -0.43 8.77 -6.07
CA HIS A 29 -0.23 8.00 -7.30
C HIS A 29 0.71 6.81 -7.07
N SER A 30 1.85 7.02 -6.43
CA SER A 30 2.80 5.95 -6.08
C SER A 30 2.17 4.87 -5.20
N LEU A 31 1.39 5.27 -4.19
CA LEU A 31 0.65 4.35 -3.31
C LEU A 31 -0.39 3.55 -4.09
N SER A 32 -1.14 4.18 -4.99
CA SER A 32 -2.10 3.49 -5.85
C SER A 32 -1.43 2.44 -6.73
N ASN A 33 -0.30 2.78 -7.35
CA ASN A 33 0.45 1.87 -8.21
C ASN A 33 1.03 0.67 -7.43
N LYS A 34 1.38 0.86 -6.16
CA LYS A 34 1.87 -0.23 -5.29
C LYS A 34 0.73 -1.10 -4.76
N LEU A 35 -0.42 -0.51 -4.49
CA LEU A 35 -1.56 -1.21 -3.90
C LEU A 35 -2.32 -2.05 -4.93
N LEU A 36 -2.47 -1.56 -6.16
CA LEU A 36 -3.16 -2.27 -7.24
C LEU A 36 -2.68 -3.71 -7.45
N PRO A 37 -1.37 -4.01 -7.59
CA PRO A 37 -0.91 -5.38 -7.74
C PRO A 37 -1.22 -6.24 -6.52
N ILE A 38 -1.24 -5.69 -5.30
CA ILE A 38 -1.59 -6.45 -4.09
C ILE A 38 -3.05 -6.91 -4.16
N VAL A 39 -3.98 -6.02 -4.54
CA VAL A 39 -5.39 -6.38 -4.73
C VAL A 39 -5.55 -7.45 -5.81
N VAL A 40 -4.93 -7.24 -6.99
CA VAL A 40 -5.06 -8.16 -8.13
C VAL A 40 -4.45 -9.53 -7.83
N PHE A 41 -3.25 -9.58 -7.26
CA PHE A 41 -2.57 -10.86 -6.99
C PHE A 41 -3.20 -11.62 -5.83
N SER A 42 -3.69 -10.92 -4.80
CA SER A 42 -4.45 -11.57 -3.73
C SER A 42 -5.77 -12.17 -4.25
N GLU A 43 -6.48 -11.47 -5.14
CA GLU A 43 -7.67 -12.01 -5.79
C GLU A 43 -7.35 -13.24 -6.66
N LEU A 44 -6.28 -13.17 -7.46
CA LEU A 44 -5.86 -14.28 -8.30
C LEU A 44 -5.45 -15.50 -7.46
N ALA A 45 -4.74 -15.26 -6.35
CA ALA A 45 -4.36 -16.31 -5.41
C ALA A 45 -5.59 -16.96 -4.76
N LEU A 46 -6.59 -16.18 -4.35
CA LEU A 46 -7.82 -16.70 -3.77
C LEU A 46 -8.59 -17.64 -4.70
N ARG A 47 -8.60 -17.36 -6.01
CA ARG A 47 -9.27 -18.20 -7.01
C ARG A 47 -8.58 -19.54 -7.27
N ARG A 48 -7.32 -19.69 -6.84
CA ARG A 48 -6.48 -20.86 -7.12
C ARG A 48 -6.02 -21.59 -5.84
N CYS A 49 -6.40 -21.07 -4.67
CA CYS A 49 -5.99 -21.60 -3.39
C CYS A 49 -7.01 -22.64 -2.90
N ASP A 50 -6.58 -23.90 -2.84
CA ASP A 50 -7.37 -25.01 -2.31
C ASP A 50 -7.12 -25.26 -0.81
N ASP A 51 -6.09 -24.62 -0.24
CA ASP A 51 -5.77 -24.70 1.19
C ASP A 51 -6.64 -23.71 1.99
N ASP A 52 -7.56 -24.24 2.79
CA ASP A 52 -8.49 -23.45 3.60
C ASP A 52 -7.83 -22.53 4.63
N GLN A 53 -6.67 -22.91 5.17
CA GLN A 53 -5.96 -22.08 6.15
C GLN A 53 -5.28 -20.90 5.44
N LEU A 54 -4.62 -21.17 4.31
CA LEU A 54 -3.99 -20.14 3.49
C LEU A 54 -5.03 -19.19 2.88
N LYS A 55 -6.16 -19.74 2.42
CA LYS A 55 -7.27 -18.97 1.86
C LYS A 55 -7.80 -17.91 2.84
N ARG A 56 -8.01 -18.26 4.11
CA ARG A 56 -8.42 -17.29 5.14
C ARG A 56 -7.41 -16.16 5.35
N GLN A 57 -6.12 -16.44 5.20
CA GLN A 57 -5.08 -15.40 5.31
C GLN A 57 -5.07 -14.51 4.06
N LEU A 58 -5.23 -15.10 2.88
CA LEU A 58 -5.37 -14.37 1.62
C LEU A 58 -6.63 -13.48 1.61
N GLU A 59 -7.75 -13.92 2.18
CA GLU A 59 -8.97 -13.13 2.32
C GLU A 59 -8.72 -11.89 3.17
N LYS A 60 -7.99 -12.03 4.28
CA LYS A 60 -7.60 -10.89 5.14
C LYS A 60 -6.70 -9.91 4.39
N ILE A 61 -5.72 -10.40 3.64
CA ILE A 61 -4.81 -9.55 2.84
C ILE A 61 -5.60 -8.81 1.77
N HIS A 62 -6.45 -9.53 1.03
CA HIS A 62 -7.28 -8.96 -0.03
C HIS A 62 -8.21 -7.88 0.54
N GLY A 63 -8.98 -8.20 1.59
CA GLY A 63 -9.88 -7.25 2.23
C GLY A 63 -9.17 -6.02 2.79
N ALA A 64 -8.00 -6.18 3.43
CA ALA A 64 -7.21 -5.04 3.89
C ALA A 64 -6.69 -4.17 2.74
N ALA A 65 -6.29 -4.80 1.61
CA ALA A 65 -5.84 -4.07 0.44
C ALA A 65 -6.98 -3.30 -0.25
N GLU A 66 -8.19 -3.86 -0.29
CA GLU A 66 -9.38 -3.16 -0.77
C GLU A 66 -9.75 -1.97 0.12
N GLN A 67 -9.76 -2.16 1.44
CA GLN A 67 -10.00 -1.06 2.39
C GLN A 67 -8.98 0.08 2.23
N ALA A 68 -7.69 -0.27 2.08
CA ALA A 68 -6.65 0.71 1.84
C ALA A 68 -6.86 1.48 0.51
N ARG A 69 -7.41 0.82 -0.52
CA ARG A 69 -7.71 1.43 -1.81
C ARG A 69 -8.85 2.44 -1.65
N ASP A 70 -9.88 2.07 -0.92
CA ASP A 70 -11.04 2.93 -0.70
C ASP A 70 -10.64 4.20 0.08
N ILE A 71 -9.81 4.05 1.12
CA ILE A 71 -9.22 5.18 1.86
C ILE A 71 -8.38 6.07 0.93
N LEU A 72 -7.56 5.49 0.05
CA LEU A 72 -6.75 6.28 -0.91
C LEU A 72 -7.63 7.07 -1.90
N VAL A 73 -8.73 6.49 -2.35
CA VAL A 73 -9.70 7.16 -3.23
C VAL A 73 -10.40 8.30 -2.50
N GLU A 74 -10.77 8.11 -1.23
CA GLU A 74 -11.36 9.14 -0.39
C GLU A 74 -10.40 10.31 -0.18
N ILE A 75 -9.13 10.04 0.18
CA ILE A 75 -8.10 11.07 0.33
C ILE A 75 -7.90 11.85 -0.97
N ARG A 76 -7.88 11.17 -2.12
CA ARG A 76 -7.75 11.83 -3.43
C ARG A 76 -8.94 12.75 -3.71
N SER A 77 -10.15 12.30 -3.39
CA SER A 77 -11.39 13.07 -3.58
C SER A 77 -11.40 14.33 -2.70
N LEU A 78 -11.03 14.20 -1.43
CA LEU A 78 -10.88 15.33 -0.50
C LEU A 78 -9.82 16.33 -0.97
N HIS A 79 -8.71 15.82 -1.52
CA HIS A 79 -7.66 16.68 -2.08
C HIS A 79 -8.09 17.41 -3.35
N ALA A 80 -8.90 16.77 -4.21
CA ALA A 80 -9.46 17.42 -5.38
C ALA A 80 -10.45 18.54 -5.00
N ALA A 81 -11.34 18.28 -4.04
CA ALA A 81 -12.32 19.25 -3.53
C ALA A 81 -11.67 20.45 -2.81
N ARG A 82 -10.50 20.26 -2.19
CA ARG A 82 -9.75 21.35 -1.52
C ARG A 82 -9.08 22.32 -2.52
N ASN A 83 -8.79 21.85 -3.74
CA ASN A 83 -8.07 22.63 -4.76
C ASN A 83 -8.99 23.18 -5.86
N SER A 84 -10.31 22.96 -5.76
CA SER A 84 -11.35 23.48 -6.65
C SER A 84 -12.05 24.69 -6.04
#